data_AF-A0A816C721-F1
#
_entry.id   AF-A0A816C721-F1
#
_cell.length_a   1.000
_cell.length_b   1.000
_cell.length_c   1.000
_cell.angle_alpha   90.00
_cell.angle_beta   90.00
_cell.angle_gamma   90.00
#
_symmetry.space_group_name_H-M   'P 1'
#
loop_
_entity.id
_entity.type
_entity.pdbx_description
1 polymer ?
#
loop_
_entity_poly.entity_id
_entity_poly.type
_entity_poly.pdbx_seq_one_letter_code
_entity_poly.pdbx_strand_id
1 'polypeptide(L)'
;MDEAIEAYRAFLAVAPKDHRKVPDSYYAMAMCYLMSVNDQSLENATKMYRMGEEAEKLQLPCFLPYDPSIKTPIKLQIDFICSIEIKLSTLGIDNKARLKDSARIEVIVEQRQWQNQLLKAKNKPGLISIPFTYQARVSQRIAKSLAGLKSITFRDMDPVKDHVYEQYVLSVTIIGEAYSWAPSIQLMIEDERLDYKKLCIYGFPKDQGEYLIKKVFRIGSKMNIINPYLRIGASDGKPVIRIDEFSSIMMQSESEYVVNMCRCCGAASAPYICSNCKQARYCTNECQTMDWQLYKHKLICIKE
;
A
#
# COMPACT_ATOMS: atom_id res chain seq x y z
N MET A 1 27.42 -9.33 -1.89
CA MET A 1 26.42 -9.75 -2.90
C MET A 1 26.45 -8.81 -4.09
N ASP A 2 26.37 -7.50 -3.84
CA ASP A 2 26.52 -6.46 -4.87
C ASP A 2 27.85 -6.57 -5.63
N GLU A 3 28.96 -6.82 -4.93
CA GLU A 3 30.28 -7.04 -5.56
C GLU A 3 30.28 -8.22 -6.55
N ALA A 4 29.56 -9.30 -6.25
CA ALA A 4 29.46 -10.45 -7.15
C ALA A 4 28.64 -10.11 -8.40
N ILE A 5 27.52 -9.40 -8.22
CA ILE A 5 26.69 -8.89 -9.33
C ILE A 5 27.51 -7.96 -10.23
N GLU A 6 28.30 -7.04 -9.65
CA GLU A 6 29.17 -6.15 -10.41
C GLU A 6 30.29 -6.88 -11.14
N ALA A 7 30.90 -7.91 -10.53
CA ALA A 7 31.89 -8.75 -11.20
C ALA A 7 31.30 -9.48 -12.43
N TYR A 8 30.09 -10.04 -12.30
CA TYR A 8 29.41 -10.66 -13.44
C TYR A 8 29.04 -9.63 -14.53
N ARG A 9 28.59 -8.43 -14.15
CA ARG A 9 28.34 -7.34 -15.10
C ARG A 9 29.60 -6.91 -15.85
N ALA A 10 30.72 -6.77 -15.14
CA ALA A 10 32.01 -6.43 -15.75
C ALA A 10 32.47 -7.51 -16.74
N PHE A 11 32.30 -8.77 -16.39
CA PHE A 11 32.56 -9.89 -17.30
C PHE A 11 31.64 -9.84 -18.54
N LEU A 12 30.34 -9.69 -18.35
CA LEU A 12 29.35 -9.62 -19.44
C LEU A 12 29.58 -8.43 -20.38
N ALA A 13 30.20 -7.35 -19.91
CA ALA A 13 30.51 -6.17 -20.72
C ALA A 13 31.62 -6.42 -21.74
N VAL A 14 32.52 -7.38 -21.50
CA VAL A 14 33.68 -7.67 -22.36
C VAL A 14 33.62 -9.04 -23.03
N ALA A 15 32.81 -9.96 -22.50
CA ALA A 15 32.68 -11.31 -23.04
C ALA A 15 31.98 -11.31 -24.41
N PRO A 16 32.47 -12.09 -25.40
CA PRO A 16 31.73 -12.38 -26.61
C PRO A 16 30.34 -12.97 -26.30
N LYS A 17 29.33 -12.66 -27.10
CA LYS A 17 27.94 -13.08 -26.84
C LYS A 17 27.76 -14.61 -26.78
N ASP A 18 28.58 -15.33 -27.53
CA ASP A 18 28.60 -16.78 -27.65
C ASP A 18 29.55 -17.45 -26.64
N HIS A 19 30.18 -16.67 -25.75
CA HIS A 19 31.12 -17.20 -24.77
C HIS A 19 30.41 -18.14 -23.79
N ARG A 20 31.00 -19.31 -23.55
CA ARG A 20 30.37 -20.41 -22.77
C ARG A 20 29.87 -20.03 -21.37
N LYS A 21 30.46 -19.01 -20.74
CA LYS A 21 30.12 -18.50 -19.38
C LYS A 21 29.11 -17.36 -19.34
N VAL A 22 28.63 -16.87 -20.48
CA VAL A 22 27.63 -15.79 -20.51
C VAL A 22 26.29 -16.25 -19.89
N PRO A 23 25.72 -17.43 -20.25
CA PRO A 23 24.52 -17.92 -19.57
C PRO A 23 24.74 -18.14 -18.06
N ASP A 24 25.85 -18.76 -17.67
CA ASP A 24 26.21 -19.00 -16.26
C ASP A 24 26.20 -17.71 -15.44
N SER A 25 26.71 -16.61 -16.02
CA SER A 25 26.80 -15.32 -15.34
C SER A 25 25.41 -14.73 -15.08
N TYR A 26 24.49 -14.84 -16.04
CA TYR A 26 23.10 -14.44 -15.85
C TYR A 26 22.39 -15.29 -14.79
N TYR A 27 22.59 -16.60 -14.80
CA TYR A 27 22.02 -17.48 -13.79
C TYR A 27 22.60 -17.22 -12.40
N ALA A 28 23.90 -16.99 -12.28
CA ALA A 28 24.52 -16.62 -11.01
C ALA A 28 24.00 -15.27 -10.47
N MET A 29 23.81 -14.27 -11.34
CA MET A 29 23.17 -13.02 -10.97
C MET A 29 21.71 -13.22 -10.51
N ALA A 30 20.94 -14.08 -11.20
CA ALA A 30 19.59 -14.42 -10.77
C ALA A 30 19.56 -15.01 -9.36
N MET A 31 20.49 -15.93 -9.06
CA MET A 31 20.64 -16.50 -7.72
C MET A 31 21.05 -15.45 -6.68
N CYS A 32 21.96 -14.53 -7.03
CA CYS A 32 22.30 -13.42 -6.14
C CYS A 32 21.07 -12.57 -5.80
N TYR A 33 20.23 -12.25 -6.79
CA TYR A 33 18.99 -11.53 -6.54
C TYR A 33 18.02 -12.32 -5.65
N LEU A 34 17.84 -13.63 -5.87
CA LEU A 34 16.99 -14.46 -5.01
C LEU A 34 17.46 -14.52 -3.55
N MET A 35 18.78 -14.41 -3.32
CA MET A 35 19.35 -14.38 -1.97
C MET A 35 19.30 -12.99 -1.32
N SER A 36 18.99 -11.94 -2.07
CA SER A 36 18.88 -10.58 -1.54
C SER A 36 17.51 -10.33 -0.90
N VAL A 37 17.46 -9.50 0.14
CA VAL A 37 16.23 -9.20 0.91
C VAL A 37 15.51 -7.94 0.39
N ASN A 38 15.72 -7.57 -0.88
CA ASN A 38 15.10 -6.35 -1.43
C ASN A 38 13.76 -6.67 -2.14
N ASP A 39 12.85 -5.69 -2.16
CA ASP A 39 11.51 -5.87 -2.75
C ASP A 39 11.53 -6.11 -4.27
N GLN A 40 12.64 -5.81 -4.95
CA GLN A 40 12.82 -6.03 -6.39
C GLN A 40 13.55 -7.35 -6.72
N SER A 41 13.84 -8.17 -5.72
CA SER A 41 14.68 -9.36 -5.83
C SER A 41 14.12 -10.35 -6.82
N LEU A 42 12.81 -10.62 -6.74
CA LEU A 42 12.16 -11.61 -7.60
C LEU A 42 12.06 -11.14 -9.06
N GLU A 43 11.73 -9.86 -9.28
CA GLU A 43 11.66 -9.30 -10.63
C GLU A 43 13.03 -9.33 -11.31
N ASN A 44 14.07 -8.87 -10.60
CA ASN A 44 15.44 -8.87 -11.10
C ASN A 44 15.96 -10.30 -11.32
N ALA A 45 15.68 -11.23 -10.40
CA ALA A 45 16.02 -12.64 -10.56
C ALA A 45 15.36 -13.25 -11.80
N THR A 46 14.06 -13.02 -11.98
CA THR A 46 13.30 -13.51 -13.14
C THR A 46 13.85 -12.93 -14.44
N LYS A 47 14.18 -11.62 -14.45
CA LYS A 47 14.77 -10.95 -15.60
C LYS A 47 16.13 -11.57 -15.96
N MET A 48 17.03 -11.73 -14.99
CA MET A 48 18.35 -12.32 -15.23
C MET A 48 18.22 -13.78 -15.69
N TYR A 49 17.32 -14.56 -15.09
CA TYR A 49 17.07 -15.94 -15.51
C TYR A 49 16.67 -16.02 -16.99
N ARG A 50 15.73 -15.17 -17.45
CA ARG A 50 15.33 -15.12 -18.87
C ARG A 50 16.48 -14.70 -19.80
N MET A 51 17.31 -13.75 -19.36
CA MET A 51 18.50 -13.35 -20.13
C MET A 51 19.49 -14.51 -20.28
N GLY A 52 19.63 -15.36 -19.27
CA GLY A 52 20.38 -16.61 -19.35
C GLY A 52 19.82 -17.54 -20.44
N GLU A 53 18.50 -17.73 -20.49
CA GLU A 53 17.86 -18.59 -21.51
C GLU A 53 18.05 -18.07 -22.93
N GLU A 54 18.04 -16.75 -23.12
CA GLU A 54 18.35 -16.16 -24.44
C GLU A 54 19.83 -16.30 -24.79
N ALA A 55 20.74 -16.20 -23.81
CA ALA A 55 22.16 -16.38 -24.03
C ALA A 55 22.53 -17.83 -24.39
N GLU A 56 21.83 -18.83 -23.85
CA GLU A 56 22.00 -20.25 -24.23
C GLU A 56 21.85 -20.45 -25.73
N LYS A 57 20.88 -19.77 -26.35
CA LYS A 57 20.59 -19.87 -27.80
C LYS A 57 21.68 -19.27 -28.69
N LEU A 58 22.53 -18.41 -28.12
CA LEU A 58 23.63 -17.75 -28.83
C LEU A 58 24.94 -18.53 -28.73
N GLN A 59 24.99 -19.62 -27.95
CA GLN A 59 26.20 -20.41 -27.81
C GLN A 59 26.54 -21.16 -29.10
N LEU A 60 27.85 -21.35 -29.31
CA LEU A 60 28.34 -22.19 -30.41
C LEU A 60 27.85 -23.64 -30.25
N PRO A 61 27.62 -24.38 -31.36
CA PRO A 61 27.10 -25.74 -31.31
C PRO A 61 27.91 -26.72 -30.44
N CYS A 62 29.22 -26.51 -30.29
CA CYS A 62 30.08 -27.36 -29.45
C CYS A 62 29.87 -27.20 -27.95
N PHE A 63 29.13 -26.17 -27.51
CA PHE A 63 28.73 -25.97 -26.11
C PHE A 63 27.29 -26.42 -25.83
N LEU A 64 26.59 -26.97 -26.82
CA LEU A 64 25.23 -27.46 -26.69
C LEU A 64 25.19 -29.00 -26.61
N PRO A 65 24.25 -29.59 -25.83
CA PRO A 65 23.23 -28.91 -25.02
C PRO A 65 23.82 -28.26 -23.76
N TYR A 66 23.23 -27.14 -23.34
CA TYR A 66 23.63 -26.45 -22.12
C TYR A 66 23.36 -27.32 -20.88
N ASP A 67 24.26 -27.27 -19.89
CA ASP A 67 24.16 -28.08 -18.67
C ASP A 67 22.99 -27.59 -17.78
N PRO A 68 21.94 -28.42 -17.57
CA PRO A 68 20.79 -28.02 -16.77
C PRO A 68 21.08 -27.90 -15.27
N SER A 69 22.25 -28.36 -14.79
CA SER A 69 22.60 -28.40 -13.36
C SER A 69 22.57 -27.02 -12.70
N ILE A 70 22.91 -25.96 -13.45
CA ILE A 70 22.95 -24.57 -12.97
C ILE A 70 21.55 -23.93 -13.03
N LYS A 71 20.82 -24.18 -14.11
CA LYS A 71 19.52 -23.53 -14.41
C LYS A 71 18.37 -24.10 -13.59
N THR A 72 18.34 -25.43 -13.42
CA THR A 72 17.19 -26.14 -12.84
C THR A 72 16.88 -25.69 -11.40
N PRO A 73 17.87 -25.57 -10.49
CA PRO A 73 17.60 -25.14 -9.12
C PRO A 73 17.03 -23.72 -9.04
N ILE A 74 17.53 -22.81 -9.89
CA ILE A 74 17.08 -21.41 -9.94
C ILE A 74 15.64 -21.34 -10.43
N LYS A 75 15.32 -22.09 -11.50
CA LYS A 75 13.95 -22.19 -12.01
C LYS A 75 12.99 -22.69 -10.95
N LEU A 76 13.36 -23.79 -10.25
CA LEU A 76 12.53 -24.35 -9.19
C LEU A 76 12.29 -23.35 -8.04
N GLN A 77 13.30 -22.54 -7.68
CA GLN A 77 13.14 -21.49 -6.67
C GLN A 77 12.23 -20.36 -7.15
N ILE A 78 12.40 -19.87 -8.38
CA ILE A 78 11.53 -18.84 -8.97
C ILE A 78 10.09 -19.36 -9.01
N ASP A 79 9.88 -20.56 -9.55
CA ASP A 79 8.56 -21.19 -9.65
C ASP A 79 7.94 -21.40 -8.26
N PHE A 80 8.72 -21.81 -7.27
CA PHE A 80 8.27 -21.97 -5.88
C PHE A 80 7.83 -20.64 -5.26
N ILE A 81 8.65 -19.59 -5.38
CA ILE A 81 8.32 -18.25 -4.84
C ILE A 81 7.07 -17.70 -5.54
N CYS A 82 7.01 -17.76 -6.87
CA CYS A 82 5.82 -17.37 -7.62
C CYS A 82 4.59 -18.19 -7.19
N SER A 83 4.75 -19.49 -6.95
CA SER A 83 3.66 -20.34 -6.47
C SER A 83 3.21 -19.97 -5.06
N ILE A 84 4.11 -19.50 -4.19
CA ILE A 84 3.78 -18.99 -2.86
C ILE A 84 3.06 -17.64 -2.97
N GLU A 85 3.53 -16.72 -3.80
CA GLU A 85 2.84 -15.45 -4.03
C GLU A 85 1.42 -15.69 -4.58
N ILE A 86 1.29 -16.62 -5.54
CA ILE A 86 -0.01 -17.08 -6.07
C ILE A 86 -0.83 -17.78 -4.98
N LYS A 87 -0.22 -18.63 -4.14
CA LYS A 87 -0.92 -19.30 -3.03
C LYS A 87 -1.32 -18.37 -1.90
N LEU A 88 -0.55 -17.33 -1.59
CA LEU A 88 -0.92 -16.30 -0.62
C LEU A 88 -2.02 -15.40 -1.17
N SER A 89 -2.00 -15.14 -2.48
CA SER A 89 -3.09 -14.44 -3.15
C SER A 89 -4.34 -15.31 -3.37
N THR A 90 -4.23 -16.65 -3.43
CA THR A 90 -5.35 -17.61 -3.58
C THR A 90 -5.86 -18.24 -2.27
N LEU A 91 -5.05 -18.29 -1.21
CA LEU A 91 -5.50 -18.41 0.20
C LEU A 91 -6.19 -17.12 0.67
N GLY A 92 -6.17 -16.09 -0.17
CA GLY A 92 -7.06 -14.95 -0.05
C GLY A 92 -8.50 -15.44 0.04
N ILE A 93 -9.10 -15.22 1.22
CA ILE A 93 -10.50 -14.82 1.36
C ILE A 93 -10.85 -14.07 0.07
N ASP A 94 -11.80 -14.58 -0.73
CA ASP A 94 -12.12 -14.07 -2.06
C ASP A 94 -12.06 -12.53 -2.04
N ASN A 95 -10.94 -12.00 -2.54
CA ASN A 95 -10.61 -10.59 -2.38
C ASN A 95 -11.65 -9.74 -3.12
N LYS A 96 -12.42 -10.33 -4.04
CA LYS A 96 -13.54 -9.70 -4.72
C LYS A 96 -14.80 -9.69 -3.88
N ALA A 97 -15.05 -10.72 -3.06
CA ALA A 97 -16.19 -10.77 -2.15
C ALA A 97 -16.16 -9.59 -1.17
N ARG A 98 -14.99 -9.28 -0.59
CA ARG A 98 -14.85 -8.11 0.32
C ARG A 98 -15.11 -6.76 -0.37
N LEU A 99 -14.91 -6.65 -1.68
CA LEU A 99 -15.20 -5.40 -2.39
C LEU A 99 -16.70 -5.10 -2.42
N LYS A 100 -17.51 -6.15 -2.29
CA LYS A 100 -18.97 -6.09 -2.22
C LYS A 100 -19.49 -6.09 -0.79
N ASP A 101 -18.61 -6.09 0.21
CA ASP A 101 -19.01 -5.97 1.61
C ASP A 101 -19.79 -4.66 1.85
N SER A 102 -20.97 -4.77 2.46
CA SER A 102 -21.90 -3.65 2.60
C SER A 102 -21.35 -2.59 3.54
N ALA A 103 -20.69 -2.98 4.63
CA ALA A 103 -20.08 -2.05 5.54
C ALA A 103 -18.94 -1.27 4.83
N ARG A 104 -18.18 -1.93 3.94
CA ARG A 104 -17.11 -1.29 3.16
C ARG A 104 -17.63 -0.23 2.25
N ILE A 105 -18.66 -0.60 1.49
CA ILE A 105 -19.36 0.32 0.60
C ILE A 105 -19.87 1.50 1.41
N GLU A 106 -20.52 1.27 2.56
CA GLU A 106 -21.10 2.33 3.38
C GLU A 106 -20.05 3.38 3.81
N VAL A 107 -18.95 2.96 4.43
CA VAL A 107 -17.97 3.92 4.96
C VAL A 107 -17.26 4.68 3.83
N ILE A 108 -16.92 4.02 2.72
CA ILE A 108 -16.31 4.70 1.57
C ILE A 108 -17.27 5.71 0.94
N VAL A 109 -18.53 5.32 0.75
CA VAL A 109 -19.55 6.20 0.15
C VAL A 109 -19.85 7.39 1.05
N GLU A 110 -19.99 7.17 2.36
CA GLU A 110 -20.23 8.24 3.33
C GLU A 110 -19.08 9.26 3.33
N GLN A 111 -17.83 8.78 3.33
CA GLN A 111 -16.67 9.66 3.26
C GLN A 111 -16.67 10.49 1.96
N ARG A 112 -16.98 9.88 0.81
CA ARG A 112 -17.05 10.57 -0.48
C ARG A 112 -18.20 11.56 -0.57
N GLN A 113 -19.33 11.26 0.05
CA GLN A 113 -20.45 12.20 0.17
C GLN A 113 -20.03 13.43 0.98
N TRP A 114 -19.36 13.23 2.11
CA TRP A 114 -18.81 14.32 2.92
C TRP A 114 -17.78 15.15 2.15
N GLN A 115 -16.85 14.50 1.43
CA GLN A 115 -15.88 15.19 0.57
C GLN A 115 -16.57 16.03 -0.51
N ASN A 116 -17.57 15.47 -1.20
CA ASN A 116 -18.35 16.21 -2.19
C ASN A 116 -19.06 17.43 -1.59
N GLN A 117 -19.59 17.32 -0.37
CA GLN A 117 -20.19 18.46 0.34
C GLN A 117 -19.15 19.56 0.61
N LEU A 118 -17.95 19.18 1.08
CA LEU A 118 -16.85 20.13 1.28
C LEU A 118 -16.42 20.81 -0.02
N LEU A 119 -16.30 20.06 -1.12
CA LEU A 119 -15.95 20.59 -2.44
C LEU A 119 -16.98 21.61 -2.92
N LYS A 120 -18.27 21.30 -2.76
CA LYS A 120 -19.37 22.23 -3.10
C LYS A 120 -19.33 23.49 -2.24
N ALA A 121 -18.96 23.36 -0.97
CA ALA A 121 -18.90 24.49 -0.04
C ALA A 121 -17.67 25.38 -0.24
N LYS A 122 -16.53 24.83 -0.66
CA LYS A 122 -15.36 25.65 -1.08
C LYS A 122 -15.73 26.64 -2.18
N ASN A 123 -16.68 26.27 -3.05
CA ASN A 123 -17.19 27.14 -4.11
C ASN A 123 -18.28 28.13 -3.64
N LYS A 124 -18.65 28.11 -2.36
CA LYS A 124 -19.66 28.99 -1.74
C LYS A 124 -19.15 29.52 -0.40
N PRO A 125 -18.26 30.53 -0.42
CA PRO A 125 -17.72 31.12 0.80
C PRO A 125 -18.88 31.65 1.68
N GLY A 126 -19.04 31.07 2.87
CA GLY A 126 -20.09 31.44 3.84
C GLY A 126 -20.96 30.28 4.34
N LEU A 127 -20.97 29.12 3.67
CA LEU A 127 -21.95 28.06 4.00
C LEU A 127 -21.49 27.03 5.06
N ILE A 128 -20.18 26.94 5.38
CA ILE A 128 -19.68 25.94 6.33
C ILE A 128 -18.80 26.60 7.38
N SER A 129 -19.43 26.95 8.50
CA SER A 129 -18.77 27.01 9.79
C SER A 129 -19.31 25.84 10.60
N ILE A 130 -18.50 24.80 10.79
CA ILE A 130 -18.74 23.79 11.82
C ILE A 130 -17.69 24.11 12.90
N PRO A 131 -18.01 24.97 13.88
CA PRO A 131 -16.99 25.58 14.72
C PRO A 131 -16.47 24.65 15.83
N PHE A 132 -17.00 23.42 15.95
CA PHE A 132 -16.69 22.58 17.10
C PHE A 132 -16.34 21.14 16.72
N THR A 133 -15.22 20.68 17.26
CA THR A 133 -14.94 19.26 17.49
C THR A 133 -15.11 18.99 18.98
N TYR A 134 -15.67 17.84 19.34
CA TYR A 134 -15.72 17.43 20.73
C TYR A 134 -14.31 17.08 21.22
N GLN A 135 -13.92 17.62 22.38
CA GLN A 135 -12.68 17.23 23.04
C GLN A 135 -12.62 15.71 23.24
N ALA A 136 -11.39 15.17 23.26
CA ALA A 136 -11.15 13.77 23.57
C ALA A 136 -11.61 13.46 24.99
N ARG A 137 -12.27 12.31 25.18
CA ARG A 137 -12.67 11.85 26.53
C ARG A 137 -11.50 11.17 27.27
N VAL A 138 -10.56 10.64 26.50
CA VAL A 138 -9.35 9.95 26.97
C VAL A 138 -8.18 10.48 26.17
N SER A 139 -7.02 10.68 26.81
CA SER A 139 -5.80 11.11 26.13
C SER A 139 -4.97 9.91 25.68
N GLN A 140 -4.50 9.97 24.44
CA GLN A 140 -3.55 9.00 23.90
C GLN A 140 -2.17 9.25 24.51
N ARG A 141 -1.53 8.22 25.09
CA ARG A 141 -0.17 8.33 25.62
C ARG A 141 0.85 7.91 24.58
N ILE A 142 1.98 8.62 24.52
CA ILE A 142 3.07 8.32 23.58
C ILE A 142 3.91 7.16 24.15
N ALA A 143 4.02 6.06 23.40
CA ALA A 143 5.07 5.08 23.68
C ALA A 143 6.39 5.59 23.06
N LYS A 144 7.51 5.38 23.76
CA LYS A 144 8.83 5.85 23.30
C LYS A 144 9.40 5.03 22.14
N SER A 145 8.87 3.83 21.87
CA SER A 145 9.38 2.89 20.88
C SER A 145 8.30 1.89 20.46
N LEU A 146 8.47 1.28 19.28
CA LEU A 146 7.69 0.12 18.85
C LEU A 146 8.07 -1.18 19.59
N ALA A 147 9.26 -1.21 20.20
CA ALA A 147 9.77 -2.41 20.86
C ALA A 147 8.83 -2.81 22.02
N GLY A 148 8.35 -4.06 21.97
CA GLY A 148 7.45 -4.62 22.98
C GLY A 148 5.97 -4.29 22.80
N LEU A 149 5.58 -3.54 21.77
CA LEU A 149 4.17 -3.34 21.43
C LEU A 149 3.59 -4.59 20.75
N LYS A 150 2.35 -4.92 21.08
CA LYS A 150 1.60 -6.01 20.45
C LYS A 150 0.88 -5.49 19.20
N SER A 151 0.82 -6.29 18.14
CA SER A 151 -0.06 -5.95 17.00
C SER A 151 -1.53 -6.00 17.42
N ILE A 152 -2.34 -5.10 16.88
CA ILE A 152 -3.80 -5.08 17.01
C ILE A 152 -4.45 -4.78 15.66
N THR A 153 -5.60 -5.38 15.41
CA THR A 153 -6.43 -5.15 14.22
C THR A 153 -7.74 -4.49 14.61
N PHE A 154 -8.53 -4.02 13.64
CA PHE A 154 -9.84 -3.46 13.91
C PHE A 154 -10.83 -4.44 14.54
N ARG A 155 -10.65 -5.76 14.31
CA ARG A 155 -11.51 -6.80 14.89
C ARG A 155 -11.26 -7.03 16.38
N ASP A 156 -10.05 -6.74 16.84
CA ASP A 156 -9.67 -6.89 18.23
C ASP A 156 -10.19 -5.72 19.09
N MET A 157 -10.69 -4.66 18.45
CA MET A 157 -11.20 -3.47 19.12
C MET A 157 -12.71 -3.54 19.36
N ASP A 158 -13.14 -3.21 20.57
CA ASP A 158 -14.53 -3.06 20.98
C ASP A 158 -15.20 -1.84 20.30
N PRO A 159 -16.12 -2.04 19.34
CA PRO A 159 -16.68 -0.95 18.55
C PRO A 159 -17.79 -0.17 19.28
N VAL A 160 -18.12 -0.49 20.53
CA VAL A 160 -19.21 0.18 21.27
C VAL A 160 -18.72 1.16 22.34
N LYS A 161 -17.42 1.25 22.59
CA LYS A 161 -16.86 2.14 23.63
C LYS A 161 -15.62 2.87 23.17
N ASP A 162 -15.46 4.08 23.72
CA ASP A 162 -14.21 4.83 23.62
C ASP A 162 -13.11 4.06 24.36
N HIS A 163 -12.01 3.76 23.68
CA HIS A 163 -10.89 3.04 24.28
C HIS A 163 -9.55 3.35 23.63
N VAL A 164 -8.53 3.60 24.47
CA VAL A 164 -7.13 3.69 24.06
C VAL A 164 -6.47 2.34 24.33
N TYR A 165 -6.04 1.66 23.27
CA TYR A 165 -5.42 0.34 23.37
C TYR A 165 -3.93 0.47 23.72
N GLU A 166 -3.62 0.65 25.01
CA GLU A 166 -2.23 0.81 25.48
C GLU A 166 -1.37 -0.43 25.22
N GLN A 167 -0.10 -0.23 24.88
CA GLN A 167 0.87 -1.28 24.54
C GLN A 167 0.58 -2.02 23.22
N TYR A 168 -0.26 -1.43 22.38
CA TYR A 168 -0.55 -1.96 21.04
C TYR A 168 -0.05 -1.03 19.94
N VAL A 169 0.17 -1.61 18.77
CA VAL A 169 0.43 -0.91 17.51
C VAL A 169 -0.56 -1.41 16.47
N LEU A 170 -1.22 -0.46 15.80
CA LEU A 170 -2.10 -0.72 14.67
C LEU A 170 -1.38 -0.32 13.38
N SER A 171 -1.13 -1.29 12.51
CA SER A 171 -0.51 -1.09 11.19
C SER A 171 -1.59 -0.91 10.13
N VAL A 172 -1.58 0.20 9.41
CA VAL A 172 -2.60 0.52 8.39
C VAL A 172 -2.03 1.08 7.10
N THR A 173 -2.79 0.93 6.01
CA THR A 173 -2.56 1.54 4.70
C THR A 173 -3.62 2.60 4.43
N ILE A 174 -3.22 3.78 3.91
CA ILE A 174 -4.15 4.82 3.47
C ILE A 174 -4.79 4.42 2.15
N ILE A 175 -6.11 4.22 2.12
CA ILE A 175 -6.85 3.79 0.93
C ILE A 175 -7.66 4.91 0.26
N GLY A 176 -7.82 6.05 0.93
CA GLY A 176 -8.55 7.22 0.42
C GLY A 176 -7.68 8.46 0.33
N GLU A 177 -8.17 9.47 -0.38
CA GLU A 177 -7.56 10.80 -0.34
C GLU A 177 -7.69 11.41 1.06
N ALA A 178 -6.64 12.12 1.46
CA ALA A 178 -6.61 12.86 2.70
C ALA A 178 -7.25 14.24 2.54
N TYR A 179 -8.05 14.66 3.52
CA TYR A 179 -8.72 15.96 3.51
C TYR A 179 -8.46 16.70 4.81
N SER A 180 -8.05 17.96 4.71
CA SER A 180 -7.91 18.84 5.87
C SER A 180 -9.20 19.60 6.00
N TRP A 181 -9.74 19.52 7.19
CA TRP A 181 -10.80 20.38 7.65
C TRP A 181 -10.46 20.76 9.08
N ALA A 182 -10.03 22.00 9.31
CA ALA A 182 -9.62 22.44 10.64
C ALA A 182 -10.74 22.15 11.66
N PRO A 183 -10.45 21.41 12.74
CA PRO A 183 -9.12 21.14 13.31
C PRO A 183 -8.52 19.74 13.02
N SER A 184 -8.99 19.00 12.01
CA SER A 184 -8.58 17.62 11.72
C SER A 184 -8.14 17.35 10.28
N ILE A 185 -7.22 16.40 10.10
CA ILE A 185 -7.02 15.69 8.83
C ILE A 185 -7.83 14.39 8.89
N GLN A 186 -8.65 14.14 7.87
CA GLN A 186 -9.47 12.93 7.77
C GLN A 186 -8.91 12.00 6.68
N LEU A 187 -8.76 10.73 7.04
CA LEU A 187 -8.20 9.67 6.21
C LEU A 187 -9.16 8.47 6.20
N MET A 188 -9.06 7.68 5.13
CA MET A 188 -9.59 6.32 5.07
C MET A 188 -8.42 5.35 5.14
N ILE A 189 -8.45 4.45 6.13
CA ILE A 189 -7.37 3.50 6.39
C ILE A 189 -7.90 2.07 6.36
N GLU A 190 -7.03 1.14 5.97
CA GLU A 190 -7.26 -0.31 5.91
C GLU A 190 -6.17 -1.02 6.73
N ASP A 191 -6.54 -1.97 7.59
CA ASP A 191 -5.60 -2.74 8.40
C ASP A 191 -5.10 -4.01 7.68
N GLU A 192 -4.27 -4.82 8.35
CA GLU A 192 -3.74 -6.07 7.80
C GLU A 192 -4.79 -7.16 7.54
N ARG A 193 -5.99 -7.02 8.12
CA ARG A 193 -7.14 -7.90 7.88
C ARG A 193 -8.07 -7.38 6.79
N LEU A 194 -7.68 -6.29 6.13
CA LEU A 194 -8.41 -5.64 5.05
C LEU A 194 -9.75 -5.04 5.51
N ASP A 195 -9.92 -4.86 6.81
CA ASP A 195 -11.01 -4.09 7.39
C ASP A 195 -10.63 -2.61 7.32
N TYR A 196 -11.61 -1.73 7.28
CA TYR A 196 -11.39 -0.30 7.05
C TYR A 196 -12.11 0.53 8.10
N LYS A 197 -11.51 1.67 8.44
CA LYS A 197 -12.11 2.68 9.32
C LYS A 197 -11.74 4.08 8.84
N LYS A 198 -12.52 5.05 9.30
CA LYS A 198 -12.13 6.46 9.25
C LYS A 198 -11.03 6.70 10.29
N LEU A 199 -10.11 7.59 9.97
CA LEU A 199 -9.06 8.08 10.85
C LEU A 199 -9.10 9.61 10.87
N CYS A 200 -9.12 10.21 12.05
CA CYS A 200 -9.14 11.65 12.26
C CYS A 200 -7.91 12.07 13.07
N ILE A 201 -7.03 12.86 12.45
CA ILE A 201 -5.79 13.37 13.06
C ILE A 201 -5.99 14.81 13.49
N TYR A 202 -5.85 15.08 14.78
CA TYR A 202 -5.91 16.39 15.40
C TYR A 202 -4.50 16.83 15.83
N GLY A 203 -4.39 18.05 16.37
CA GLY A 203 -3.14 18.52 17.00
C GLY A 203 -1.97 18.74 16.05
N PHE A 204 -2.15 18.67 14.73
CA PHE A 204 -1.08 18.96 13.77
C PHE A 204 -0.86 20.47 13.63
N PRO A 205 0.38 20.93 13.31
CA PRO A 205 0.65 22.34 13.06
C PRO A 205 -0.21 22.88 11.91
N LYS A 206 -0.95 23.98 12.14
CA LYS A 206 -1.96 24.49 11.20
C LYS A 206 -1.37 24.82 9.81
N ASP A 207 -0.15 25.32 9.79
CA ASP A 207 0.64 25.66 8.61
C ASP A 207 1.14 24.43 7.83
N GLN A 208 1.17 23.25 8.47
CA GLN A 208 1.62 22.01 7.84
C GLN A 208 0.50 21.16 7.24
N GLY A 209 -0.77 21.47 7.50
CA GLY A 209 -1.89 20.62 7.07
C GLY A 209 -1.91 20.32 5.57
N GLU A 210 -1.60 21.32 4.73
CA GLU A 210 -1.54 21.15 3.29
C GLU A 210 -0.36 20.26 2.84
N TYR A 211 0.82 20.45 3.44
CA TYR A 211 1.98 19.62 3.19
C TYR A 211 1.71 18.15 3.57
N LEU A 212 1.16 17.94 4.77
CA LEU A 212 0.85 16.60 5.28
C LEU A 212 -0.07 15.85 4.32
N ILE A 213 -1.13 16.48 3.82
CA ILE A 213 -2.07 15.83 2.89
C ILE A 213 -1.46 15.56 1.52
N LYS A 214 -0.70 16.51 0.99
CA LYS A 214 -0.17 16.40 -0.38
C LYS A 214 1.06 15.50 -0.47
N LYS A 215 1.85 15.39 0.59
CA LYS A 215 3.18 14.76 0.57
C LYS A 215 3.29 13.55 1.49
N VAL A 216 2.65 13.56 2.65
CA VAL A 216 2.81 12.50 3.67
C VAL A 216 1.66 11.50 3.61
N PHE A 217 0.41 11.96 3.76
CA PHE A 217 -0.78 11.11 3.83
C PHE A 217 -1.35 10.81 2.44
N ARG A 218 -0.52 10.23 1.59
CA ARG A 218 -0.90 9.83 0.23
C ARG A 218 -1.51 8.43 0.22
N ILE A 219 -2.40 8.17 -0.73
CA ILE A 219 -2.94 6.83 -0.99
C ILE A 219 -1.80 5.84 -1.23
N GLY A 220 -1.84 4.69 -0.57
CA GLY A 220 -0.80 3.66 -0.61
C GLY A 220 0.29 3.84 0.44
N SER A 221 0.33 4.97 1.16
CA SER A 221 1.26 5.14 2.29
C SER A 221 0.81 4.26 3.44
N LYS A 222 1.78 3.67 4.14
CA LYS A 222 1.53 2.88 5.33
C LYS A 222 2.03 3.59 6.58
N MET A 223 1.37 3.33 7.69
CA MET A 223 1.74 3.90 8.98
C MET A 223 1.43 2.94 10.13
N ASN A 224 2.16 3.13 11.21
CA ASN A 224 1.94 2.49 12.49
C ASN A 224 1.34 3.51 13.46
N ILE A 225 0.22 3.17 14.07
CA ILE A 225 -0.45 3.98 15.08
C ILE A 225 -0.19 3.34 16.44
N ILE A 226 0.59 4.02 17.27
CA ILE A 226 0.95 3.60 18.61
C ILE A 226 -0.20 3.93 19.56
N ASN A 227 -0.58 2.96 20.40
CA ASN A 227 -1.67 3.07 21.36
C ASN A 227 -2.95 3.63 20.69
N PRO A 228 -3.51 2.94 19.68
CA PRO A 228 -4.60 3.48 18.89
C PRO A 228 -5.80 3.83 19.78
N TYR A 229 -6.39 5.01 19.57
CA TYR A 229 -7.61 5.44 20.25
C TYR A 229 -8.81 5.22 19.33
N LEU A 230 -9.62 4.20 19.65
CA LEU A 230 -10.93 4.03 19.03
C LEU A 230 -11.94 4.91 19.76
N ARG A 231 -12.56 5.85 19.05
CA ARG A 231 -13.58 6.76 19.57
C ARG A 231 -14.91 6.48 18.91
N ILE A 232 -15.99 6.54 19.68
CA ILE A 232 -17.34 6.52 19.16
C ILE A 232 -17.75 7.95 18.80
N GLY A 233 -18.06 8.18 17.53
CA GLY A 233 -18.45 9.48 17.02
C GLY A 233 -19.69 10.01 17.76
N ALA A 234 -19.61 11.23 18.27
CA ALA A 234 -20.67 11.80 19.11
C ALA A 234 -21.97 12.07 18.34
N SER A 235 -21.88 12.28 17.02
CA SER A 235 -23.01 12.61 16.16
C SER A 235 -23.61 11.40 15.44
N ASP A 236 -22.78 10.44 15.03
CA ASP A 236 -23.18 9.30 14.20
C ASP A 236 -23.11 7.96 14.94
N GLY A 237 -22.54 7.92 16.16
CA GLY A 237 -22.33 6.70 16.91
C GLY A 237 -21.32 5.74 16.25
N LYS A 238 -20.58 6.18 15.22
CA LYS A 238 -19.70 5.30 14.45
C LYS A 238 -18.29 5.27 15.04
N PRO A 239 -17.64 4.09 15.07
CA PRO A 239 -16.27 3.98 15.56
C PRO A 239 -15.28 4.60 14.56
N VAL A 240 -14.43 5.50 15.05
CA VAL A 240 -13.38 6.19 14.30
C VAL A 240 -12.05 6.06 15.03
N ILE A 241 -10.94 5.91 14.32
CA ILE A 241 -9.62 6.05 14.95
C ILE A 241 -9.33 7.53 15.11
N ARG A 242 -9.08 7.96 16.34
CA ARG A 242 -8.75 9.35 16.66
C ARG A 242 -7.28 9.43 17.04
N ILE A 243 -6.59 10.44 16.51
CA ILE A 243 -5.22 10.77 16.90
C ILE A 243 -5.24 12.17 17.47
N ASP A 244 -4.95 12.29 18.76
CA ASP A 244 -4.79 13.59 19.41
C ASP A 244 -3.32 14.02 19.47
N GLU A 245 -2.41 13.04 19.55
CA GLU A 245 -0.97 13.27 19.61
C GLU A 245 -0.30 12.83 18.30
N PHE A 246 0.15 13.81 17.50
CA PHE A 246 0.71 13.54 16.16
C PHE A 246 1.93 12.60 16.20
N SER A 247 2.70 12.60 17.29
CA SER A 247 3.86 11.73 17.52
C SER A 247 3.51 10.25 17.75
N SER A 248 2.22 9.90 17.92
CA SER A 248 1.76 8.51 17.95
C SER A 248 1.74 7.83 16.59
N ILE A 249 1.89 8.60 15.51
CA ILE A 249 1.95 8.10 14.14
C ILE A 249 3.42 7.94 13.75
N MET A 250 3.78 6.75 13.28
CA MET A 250 5.03 6.51 12.59
C MET A 250 4.76 6.10 11.15
N MET A 251 5.14 6.93 10.20
CA MET A 251 5.08 6.58 8.78
C MET A 251 6.11 5.47 8.50
N GLN A 252 5.69 4.47 7.72
CA GLN A 252 6.63 3.48 7.20
C GLN A 252 7.48 4.10 6.07
N SER A 253 8.57 3.40 5.74
CA SER A 253 9.53 3.85 4.73
C SER A 253 8.90 3.99 3.33
N GLU A 254 9.46 4.84 2.47
CA GLU A 254 8.96 5.00 1.09
C GLU A 254 9.09 3.71 0.24
N SER A 255 9.94 2.75 0.63
CA SER A 255 9.98 1.43 -0.03
C SER A 255 8.71 0.61 0.24
N GLU A 256 8.03 0.85 1.36
CA GLU A 256 6.78 0.16 1.70
C GLU A 256 5.53 0.82 1.09
N TYR A 257 5.71 1.93 0.38
CA TYR A 257 4.65 2.66 -0.31
C TYR A 257 4.06 1.81 -1.45
N VAL A 258 2.73 1.67 -1.46
CA VAL A 258 2.02 0.97 -2.54
C VAL A 258 1.91 1.88 -3.76
N VAL A 259 2.93 1.83 -4.61
CA VAL A 259 3.02 2.62 -5.85
C VAL A 259 1.82 2.34 -6.75
N ASN A 260 1.17 3.41 -7.21
CA ASN A 260 0.03 3.34 -8.12
C ASN A 260 -1.07 2.41 -7.60
N MET A 261 -1.43 2.52 -6.32
CA MET A 261 -2.43 1.66 -5.70
C MET A 261 -3.81 1.78 -6.39
N CYS A 262 -4.44 0.63 -6.66
CA CYS A 262 -5.79 0.53 -7.17
C CYS A 262 -6.78 1.11 -6.15
N ARG A 263 -7.57 2.10 -6.58
CA ARG A 263 -8.55 2.80 -5.75
C ARG A 263 -9.67 1.89 -5.23
N CYS A 264 -9.95 0.80 -5.94
CA CYS A 264 -11.01 -0.13 -5.58
C CYS A 264 -10.52 -1.22 -4.63
N CYS A 265 -9.49 -1.99 -5.03
CA CYS A 265 -9.07 -3.19 -4.32
C CYS A 265 -7.75 -3.07 -3.56
N GLY A 266 -7.03 -1.95 -3.67
CA GLY A 266 -5.74 -1.76 -3.00
C GLY A 266 -4.55 -2.46 -3.67
N ALA A 267 -4.72 -3.15 -4.79
CA ALA A 267 -3.62 -3.79 -5.51
C ALA A 267 -2.58 -2.77 -6.00
N ALA A 268 -1.30 -3.11 -5.93
CA ALA A 268 -0.20 -2.28 -6.42
C ALA A 268 -0.20 -2.16 -7.96
N SER A 269 0.58 -1.21 -8.48
CA SER A 269 0.95 -1.11 -9.90
C SER A 269 -0.26 -1.05 -10.85
N ALA A 270 -1.33 -0.36 -10.45
CA ALA A 270 -2.54 -0.21 -11.25
C ALA A 270 -2.26 0.60 -12.54
N PRO A 271 -2.40 -0.01 -13.74
CA PRO A 271 -2.00 0.62 -14.99
C PRO A 271 -3.06 1.59 -15.54
N TYR A 272 -4.34 1.38 -15.21
CA TYR A 272 -5.43 2.20 -15.74
C TYR A 272 -5.63 3.45 -14.87
N ILE A 273 -5.86 4.59 -15.52
CA ILE A 273 -6.10 5.88 -14.86
C ILE A 273 -7.48 6.38 -15.26
N CYS A 274 -8.25 6.92 -14.31
CA CYS A 274 -9.53 7.55 -14.59
C CYS A 274 -9.33 8.69 -15.59
N SER A 275 -10.01 8.61 -16.74
CA SER A 275 -9.83 9.56 -17.83
C SER A 275 -10.30 10.98 -17.47
N ASN A 276 -11.20 11.13 -16.50
CA ASN A 276 -11.74 12.42 -16.08
C ASN A 276 -10.86 13.11 -15.03
N CYS A 277 -10.61 12.47 -13.88
CA CYS A 277 -9.86 13.10 -12.79
C CYS A 277 -8.35 12.90 -12.85
N LYS A 278 -7.84 11.99 -13.69
CA LYS A 278 -6.42 11.64 -13.86
C LYS A 278 -5.67 11.17 -12.58
N GLN A 279 -6.35 11.11 -11.44
CA GLN A 279 -5.77 10.75 -10.15
C GLN A 279 -6.08 9.31 -9.73
N ALA A 280 -7.33 8.86 -9.91
CA ALA A 280 -7.72 7.52 -9.50
C ALA A 280 -7.15 6.46 -10.46
N ARG A 281 -6.54 5.41 -9.90
CA ARG A 281 -5.95 4.29 -10.64
C ARG A 281 -6.69 2.98 -10.38
N TYR A 282 -6.67 2.08 -11.37
CA TYR A 282 -7.37 0.80 -11.32
C TYR A 282 -6.53 -0.33 -11.94
N CYS A 283 -6.56 -1.51 -11.31
CA CYS A 283 -5.88 -2.68 -11.86
C CYS A 283 -6.64 -3.30 -13.03
N THR A 284 -7.97 -3.14 -13.08
CA THR A 284 -8.85 -3.67 -14.12
C THR A 284 -10.03 -2.73 -14.40
N ASN A 285 -10.68 -2.90 -15.55
CA ASN A 285 -11.94 -2.22 -15.88
C ASN A 285 -13.07 -2.60 -14.88
N GLU A 286 -13.07 -3.83 -14.37
CA GLU A 286 -14.00 -4.28 -13.33
C GLU A 286 -13.86 -3.42 -12.07
N CYS A 287 -12.64 -3.18 -11.60
CA CYS A 287 -12.37 -2.31 -10.44
C CYS A 287 -12.82 -0.86 -10.67
N GLN A 288 -12.59 -0.32 -11.87
CA GLN A 288 -13.06 1.01 -12.23
C GLN A 288 -14.59 1.09 -12.21
N THR A 289 -15.26 0.10 -12.77
CA THR A 289 -16.72 0.01 -12.81
C THR A 289 -17.30 -0.10 -11.39
N MET A 290 -16.73 -0.96 -10.54
CA MET A 290 -17.14 -1.09 -9.13
C MET A 290 -16.93 0.21 -8.35
N ASP A 291 -15.78 0.86 -8.50
CA ASP A 291 -15.52 2.14 -7.83
C ASP A 291 -16.52 3.22 -8.24
N TRP A 292 -16.90 3.24 -9.52
CA TRP A 292 -17.90 4.16 -10.05
C TRP A 292 -19.30 3.88 -9.52
N GLN A 293 -19.74 2.62 -9.58
CA GLN A 293 -21.12 2.23 -9.30
C GLN A 293 -21.39 1.99 -7.81
N LEU A 294 -20.51 1.26 -7.13
CA LEU A 294 -20.67 0.89 -5.73
C LEU A 294 -20.11 1.97 -4.82
N TYR A 295 -18.85 2.34 -5.00
CA TYR A 295 -18.17 3.34 -4.16
C TYR A 295 -18.46 4.79 -4.57
N LYS A 296 -19.27 5.02 -5.60
CA LYS A 296 -19.72 6.35 -6.03
C LYS A 296 -18.57 7.32 -6.36
N HIS A 297 -17.55 6.86 -7.09
CA HIS A 297 -16.40 7.69 -7.48
C HIS A 297 -16.79 9.03 -8.10
N LYS A 298 -17.92 9.08 -8.83
CA LYS A 298 -18.50 10.31 -9.40
C LYS A 298 -18.64 11.48 -8.41
N LEU A 299 -18.76 11.21 -7.10
CA LEU A 299 -18.88 12.24 -6.07
C LEU A 299 -17.59 13.03 -5.86
N ILE A 300 -16.44 12.43 -6.17
CA ILE A 300 -15.10 12.99 -5.92
C ILE A 300 -14.27 13.07 -7.22
N CYS A 301 -14.87 12.75 -8.36
CA CYS A 301 -14.22 12.76 -9.66
C CYS A 301 -14.17 14.20 -10.21
N ILE A 302 -13.22 14.99 -9.73
CA ILE A 302 -13.01 16.38 -10.18
C ILE A 302 -12.07 16.37 -11.38
N LYS A 303 -12.40 17.13 -12.43
CA LYS A 303 -11.54 17.31 -13.60
C LYS A 303 -10.34 18.18 -13.21
N GLU A 304 -9.13 17.69 -13.47
CA GLU A 304 -7.90 18.48 -13.37
C GLU A 304 -7.86 19.62 -14.38
#